data_AF-A0A2H0BTR9-F1
#
_entry.id   AF-A0A2H0BTR9-F1
#
_cell.length_a   1.000
_cell.length_b   1.000
_cell.length_c   1.000
_cell.angle_alpha   90.00
_cell.angle_beta   90.00
_cell.angle_gamma   90.00
#
_symmetry.space_group_name_H-M   'P 1'
#
loop_
_entity.id
_entity.type
_entity.pdbx_description
1 polymer ?
#
loop_
_entity_poly.entity_id
_entity_poly.type
_entity_poly.pdbx_seq_one_letter_code
_entity_poly.pdbx_strand_id
1 'polypeptide(L)'
;MIDKLRKPLSTPFGKYFRRFDEIDKGVKNTQEFGSFLILTLVEEIGEMARAYLAKHGRKPTNIAAQEDETYEQELGDILVAILRFARIKHIDLDKAIDYSLKKIGKRRVTPKR
;
A
#
# COMPACT_ATOMS: atom_id res chain seq x y z
N MET A 1 11.01 -21.46 -15.96
CA MET A 1 10.12 -21.39 -17.14
C MET A 1 8.62 -21.22 -16.78
N ILE A 2 8.25 -20.58 -15.66
CA ILE A 2 6.85 -20.51 -15.20
C ILE A 2 6.18 -19.13 -15.43
N ASP A 3 6.93 -18.10 -15.83
CA ASP A 3 6.40 -16.72 -15.85
C ASP A 3 5.81 -16.26 -17.19
N LYS A 4 5.82 -17.11 -18.23
CA LYS A 4 5.49 -16.70 -19.63
C LYS A 4 4.00 -16.75 -20.01
N LEU A 5 3.07 -17.01 -19.10
CA LEU A 5 1.66 -17.27 -19.46
C LEU A 5 0.59 -16.51 -18.65
N ARG A 6 0.95 -15.55 -17.79
CA ARG A 6 -0.06 -14.85 -16.99
C ARG A 6 -0.50 -13.55 -17.67
N LYS A 7 -1.76 -13.53 -18.15
CA LYS A 7 -2.42 -12.32 -18.65
C LYS A 7 -2.31 -11.23 -17.56
N PRO A 8 -1.94 -9.99 -17.90
CA PRO A 8 -1.95 -8.89 -16.95
C PRO A 8 -3.35 -8.77 -16.35
N LEU A 9 -3.43 -8.68 -15.02
CA LEU A 9 -4.69 -8.42 -14.33
C LEU A 9 -5.28 -7.13 -14.93
N SER A 10 -6.47 -7.21 -15.51
CA SER A 10 -7.23 -6.04 -15.95
C SER A 10 -7.80 -5.40 -14.69
N THR A 11 -7.06 -4.43 -14.16
CA THR A 11 -7.40 -3.72 -12.92
C THR A 11 -7.16 -2.22 -13.13
N PRO A 12 -7.91 -1.33 -12.46
CA PRO A 12 -7.63 0.11 -12.46
C PRO A 12 -6.19 0.46 -12.07
N PHE A 13 -5.50 -0.41 -11.31
CA PHE A 13 -4.13 -0.22 -10.87
C PHE A 13 -3.06 -0.63 -11.89
N GLY A 14 -3.44 -1.07 -13.10
CA GLY A 14 -2.54 -1.66 -14.09
C GLY A 14 -1.38 -0.76 -14.51
N LYS A 15 -1.56 0.57 -14.49
CA LYS A 15 -0.48 1.55 -14.74
C LYS A 15 0.67 1.40 -13.73
N TYR A 16 0.34 1.28 -12.45
CA TYR A 16 1.33 1.17 -11.38
C TYR A 16 2.02 -0.19 -11.40
N PHE A 17 1.28 -1.27 -11.68
CA PHE A 17 1.86 -2.61 -11.76
C PHE A 17 2.93 -2.73 -12.85
N ARG A 18 2.72 -2.11 -14.02
CA ARG A 18 3.75 -2.04 -15.08
C ARG A 18 5.01 -1.33 -14.60
N ARG A 19 4.86 -0.19 -13.91
CA ARG A 19 5.99 0.55 -13.34
C ARG A 19 6.73 -0.27 -12.27
N PHE A 20 6.01 -1.03 -11.44
CA PHE A 20 6.64 -1.95 -10.49
C PHE A 20 7.37 -3.11 -11.16
N ASP A 21 6.85 -3.64 -12.28
CA ASP A 21 7.56 -4.69 -13.02
C ASP A 21 8.89 -4.18 -13.61
N GLU A 22 8.98 -2.89 -13.95
CA GLU A 22 10.23 -2.24 -14.36
C GLU A 22 11.18 -2.04 -13.17
N ILE A 23 10.68 -1.53 -12.04
CA ILE A 23 11.46 -1.26 -10.83
C ILE A 23 11.97 -2.54 -10.18
N ASP A 24 11.12 -3.56 -10.06
CA ASP A 24 11.41 -4.81 -9.34
C ASP A 24 12.06 -5.87 -10.25
N LYS A 25 12.53 -5.47 -11.45
CA LYS A 25 13.16 -6.36 -12.42
C LYS A 25 14.43 -6.98 -11.83
N GLY A 26 14.44 -8.31 -11.72
CA GLY A 26 15.56 -9.07 -11.16
C GLY A 26 15.43 -9.46 -9.69
N VAL A 27 14.47 -8.90 -8.95
CA VAL A 27 14.28 -9.15 -7.51
C VAL A 27 12.98 -9.92 -7.20
N LYS A 28 12.03 -9.92 -8.13
CA LYS A 28 10.63 -10.39 -7.97
C LYS A 28 10.45 -11.84 -7.50
N ASN A 29 11.44 -12.72 -7.69
CA ASN A 29 11.30 -14.18 -7.49
C ASN A 29 11.99 -14.72 -6.23
N THR A 30 12.50 -13.87 -5.33
CA THR A 30 13.08 -14.36 -4.05
C THR A 30 11.98 -14.57 -3.00
N GLN A 31 12.10 -15.64 -2.21
CA GLN A 31 11.11 -15.97 -1.17
C GLN A 31 11.05 -14.90 -0.07
N GLU A 32 12.18 -14.25 0.20
CA GLU A 32 12.31 -13.11 1.10
C GLU A 32 11.44 -11.91 0.69
N PHE A 33 11.23 -11.70 -0.61
CA PHE A 33 10.55 -10.52 -1.15
C PHE A 33 9.14 -10.34 -0.58
N GLY A 34 8.43 -11.43 -0.26
CA GLY A 34 7.08 -11.36 0.30
C GLY A 34 7.03 -10.86 1.75
N SER A 35 8.01 -11.23 2.57
CA SER A 35 8.09 -10.83 3.98
C SER A 35 8.58 -9.38 4.11
N PHE A 36 9.48 -8.95 3.23
CA PHE A 36 9.93 -7.56 3.14
C PHE A 36 8.76 -6.59 2.96
N LEU A 37 7.75 -6.92 2.16
CA LEU A 37 6.65 -5.99 1.86
C LEU A 37 5.72 -5.72 3.04
N ILE A 38 5.53 -6.70 3.93
CA ILE A 38 4.72 -6.50 5.14
C ILE A 38 5.47 -5.60 6.11
N LEU A 39 6.79 -5.78 6.23
CA LEU A 39 7.63 -4.91 7.03
C LEU A 39 7.66 -3.49 6.47
N THR A 40 7.80 -3.32 5.16
CA THR A 40 7.67 -2.02 4.49
C THR A 40 6.34 -1.36 4.81
N LEU A 41 5.22 -2.10 4.72
CA LEU A 41 3.91 -1.53 5.09
C LEU A 41 3.86 -1.03 6.54
N VAL A 42 4.50 -1.73 7.48
CA VAL A 42 4.56 -1.31 8.89
C VAL A 42 5.45 -0.07 9.05
N GLU A 43 6.55 -0.01 8.32
CA GLU A 43 7.46 1.15 8.27
C GLU A 43 6.71 2.41 7.80
N GLU A 44 6.05 2.36 6.63
CA GLU A 44 5.30 3.52 6.08
C GLU A 44 4.16 3.98 7.02
N ILE A 45 3.54 3.05 7.75
CA ILE A 45 2.52 3.41 8.77
C ILE A 45 3.16 4.17 9.94
N GLY A 46 4.36 3.78 10.37
CA GLY A 46 5.11 4.47 11.41
C GLY A 46 5.55 5.87 10.98
N GLU A 47 6.00 6.00 9.74
CA GLU A 47 6.39 7.26 9.10
C GLU A 47 5.19 8.22 9.02
N MET A 48 4.05 7.73 8.52
CA MET A 48 2.79 8.49 8.49
C MET A 48 2.34 8.94 9.89
N ALA A 49 2.50 8.09 10.91
CA ALA A 49 2.19 8.45 12.29
C ALA A 49 3.12 9.57 12.81
N ARG A 50 4.41 9.51 12.45
CA ARG A 50 5.39 10.55 12.76
C ARG A 50 5.03 11.87 12.08
N ALA A 51 4.73 11.85 10.79
CA ALA A 51 4.30 13.03 10.03
C ALA A 51 2.98 13.63 10.57
N TYR A 52 2.03 12.78 10.96
CA TYR A 52 0.79 13.24 11.60
C TYR A 52 1.07 13.95 12.94
N LEU A 53 1.93 13.37 13.79
CA LEU A 53 2.33 13.95 15.07
C LEU A 53 3.16 15.21 14.90
N ALA A 54 3.99 15.31 13.86
CA ALA A 54 4.72 16.53 13.52
C ALA A 54 3.75 17.68 13.21
N LYS A 55 2.69 17.38 12.42
CA LYS A 55 1.68 18.35 11.99
C LYS A 55 0.66 18.71 13.08
N HIS A 56 0.31 17.78 13.97
CA HIS A 56 -0.78 17.94 14.95
C HIS A 56 -0.33 17.89 16.42
N GLY A 57 0.93 17.54 16.70
CA GLY A 57 1.50 17.43 18.03
C GLY A 57 1.97 18.77 18.60
N ARG A 58 1.74 18.97 19.89
CA ARG A 58 2.23 20.12 20.66
C ARG A 58 3.74 20.00 20.90
N LYS A 59 4.58 20.37 19.94
CA LYS A 59 5.91 20.94 20.23
C LYS A 59 6.48 21.65 18.98
N PRO A 60 6.45 22.99 18.93
CA PRO A 60 7.08 23.81 17.89
C PRO A 60 8.61 23.67 17.79
N THR A 61 9.24 22.87 18.66
CA THR A 61 10.69 22.81 18.85
C THR A 61 11.35 21.60 18.20
N ASN A 62 10.60 20.71 17.54
CA ASN A 62 11.18 19.53 16.90
C ASN A 62 11.49 19.83 15.43
N ILE A 63 12.66 20.44 15.20
CA ILE A 63 13.12 20.88 13.86
C ILE A 63 13.32 19.66 12.94
N ALA A 64 13.74 18.52 13.49
CA ALA A 64 13.85 17.27 12.73
C ALA A 64 12.51 16.80 12.13
N ALA A 65 11.39 17.03 12.83
CA ALA A 65 10.06 16.66 12.36
C ALA A 65 9.52 17.59 11.25
N GLN A 66 10.23 18.68 10.94
CA GLN A 66 9.90 19.57 9.82
C GLN A 66 10.67 19.24 8.53
N GLU A 67 11.75 18.45 8.63
CA GLU A 67 12.50 17.93 7.47
C GLU A 67 11.93 16.60 6.95
N ASP A 68 11.07 15.94 7.72
CA ASP A 68 10.40 14.69 7.35
C ASP A 68 9.41 14.88 6.19
N GLU A 69 9.15 13.81 5.44
CA GLU A 69 8.19 13.82 4.34
C GLU A 69 6.78 14.24 4.80
N THR A 70 6.02 14.83 3.89
CA THR A 70 4.68 15.32 4.23
C THR A 70 3.72 14.16 4.47
N TYR A 71 2.72 14.38 5.32
CA TYR A 71 1.63 13.42 5.56
C TYR A 71 0.97 12.89 4.26
N GLU A 72 0.96 13.67 3.18
CA GLU A 72 0.43 13.25 1.87
C GLU A 72 1.37 12.30 1.11
N GLN A 73 2.69 12.49 1.22
CA GLN A 73 3.69 11.59 0.66
C GLN A 73 3.63 10.23 1.34
N GLU A 74 3.64 10.22 2.67
CA GLU A 74 3.58 9.00 3.49
C GLU A 74 2.33 8.16 3.22
N LEU A 75 1.18 8.82 3.00
CA LEU A 75 -0.04 8.14 2.57
C LEU A 75 0.13 7.50 1.18
N GLY A 76 0.85 8.16 0.29
CA GLY A 76 1.25 7.63 -1.01
C GLY A 76 2.12 6.38 -0.89
N ASP A 77 3.10 6.38 0.01
CA ASP A 77 4.01 5.26 0.21
C ASP A 77 3.30 4.04 0.80
N ILE A 78 2.36 4.25 1.73
CA ILE A 78 1.45 3.19 2.19
C ILE A 78 0.68 2.57 1.00
N LEU A 79 0.13 3.40 0.10
CA LEU A 79 -0.58 2.91 -1.07
C LEU A 79 0.34 2.15 -2.02
N VAL A 80 1.58 2.61 -2.21
CA VAL A 80 2.60 1.93 -3.01
C VAL A 80 2.92 0.57 -2.40
N ALA A 81 3.14 0.48 -1.09
CA ALA A 81 3.41 -0.77 -0.38
C ALA A 81 2.26 -1.77 -0.55
N ILE A 82 1.00 -1.33 -0.39
CA ILE A 82 -0.20 -2.16 -0.59
C ILE A 82 -0.28 -2.66 -2.04
N LEU A 83 -0.07 -1.78 -3.03
CA LEU A 83 -0.15 -2.16 -4.45
C LEU A 83 0.97 -3.14 -4.84
N ARG A 84 2.20 -2.93 -4.34
CA ARG A 84 3.31 -3.87 -4.54
C ARG A 84 2.97 -5.22 -3.91
N PHE A 85 2.48 -5.24 -2.67
CA PHE A 85 2.05 -6.45 -1.98
C PHE A 85 0.97 -7.21 -2.76
N ALA A 86 -0.08 -6.52 -3.21
CA ALA A 86 -1.15 -7.12 -3.99
C ALA A 86 -0.63 -7.71 -5.32
N ARG A 87 0.26 -7.01 -6.03
CA ARG A 87 0.88 -7.49 -7.26
C ARG A 87 1.66 -8.79 -7.04
N ILE A 88 2.47 -8.85 -5.98
CA ILE A 88 3.37 -9.98 -5.68
C ILE A 88 2.60 -11.20 -5.16
N LYS A 89 1.57 -10.97 -4.35
CA LYS A 89 0.68 -12.03 -3.85
C LYS A 89 -0.46 -12.38 -4.81
N HIS A 90 -0.52 -11.74 -5.97
CA HIS A 90 -1.57 -11.94 -6.98
C HIS A 90 -2.98 -11.71 -6.43
N ILE A 91 -3.16 -10.69 -5.60
CA ILE A 91 -4.44 -10.29 -5.03
C ILE A 91 -5.15 -9.37 -6.02
N ASP A 92 -6.40 -9.69 -6.35
CA ASP A 92 -7.29 -8.81 -7.11
C ASP A 92 -7.84 -7.72 -6.17
N LEU A 93 -7.07 -6.64 -6.06
CA LEU A 93 -7.35 -5.55 -5.13
C LEU A 93 -8.66 -4.82 -5.47
N ASP A 94 -9.03 -4.74 -6.76
CA ASP A 94 -10.29 -4.13 -7.19
C ASP A 94 -11.50 -4.89 -6.62
N LYS A 95 -11.51 -6.22 -6.77
CA LYS A 95 -12.52 -7.07 -6.14
C LYS A 95 -12.51 -6.98 -4.62
N ALA A 96 -11.34 -6.92 -3.99
CA ALA A 96 -11.22 -6.82 -2.53
C ALA A 96 -11.79 -5.50 -1.99
N ILE A 97 -11.56 -4.39 -2.71
CA ILE A 97 -12.13 -3.08 -2.41
C ILE A 97 -13.64 -3.10 -2.61
N ASP A 98 -14.13 -3.57 -3.77
CA ASP A 98 -15.57 -3.67 -4.06
C ASP A 98 -16.31 -4.51 -3.01
N TYR A 99 -15.75 -5.65 -2.61
CA TYR A 99 -16.27 -6.46 -1.50
C TYR A 99 -16.38 -5.67 -0.19
N SER A 100 -15.34 -4.91 0.15
CA SER A 100 -15.30 -4.11 1.38
C SER A 100 -16.30 -2.95 1.35
N LEU A 101 -16.45 -2.29 0.20
CA LEU A 101 -17.44 -1.24 -0.02
C LEU A 101 -18.87 -1.77 0.11
N LYS A 102 -19.17 -2.92 -0.51
CA LYS A 102 -20.47 -3.61 -0.36
C LYS A 102 -20.78 -3.94 1.09
N LYS A 103 -19.78 -4.41 1.85
CA LYS A 103 -19.91 -4.71 3.28
C LYS A 103 -20.20 -3.45 4.12
N ILE A 104 -19.53 -2.33 3.84
CA ILE A 104 -19.80 -1.04 4.49
C ILE A 104 -21.22 -0.56 4.18
N GLY A 105 -21.64 -0.64 2.91
CA GLY A 105 -23.01 -0.29 2.49
C GLY A 105 -24.08 -1.10 3.23
N LYS A 106 -23.91 -2.42 3.33
CA LYS A 106 -24.83 -3.30 4.07
C LYS A 106 -24.95 -2.95 5.55
N ARG A 107 -23.84 -2.59 6.22
CA ARG A 107 -23.82 -2.20 7.65
C ARG A 107 -24.59 -0.90 7.92
N ARG A 108 -24.69 0.00 6.95
CA ARG A 108 -25.51 1.22 7.08
C ARG A 108 -27.00 0.92 7.04
N VAL A 109 -27.40 -0.09 6.26
CA VAL A 109 -28.82 -0.47 6.07
C VAL A 109 -29.30 -1.45 7.15
N THR A 110 -28.41 -2.28 7.69
CA THR A 110 -28.72 -3.24 8.76
C THR A 110 -27.65 -3.14 9.84
N PRO A 111 -27.91 -2.36 10.92
CA PRO A 111 -27.02 -2.34 12.07
C PRO A 111 -26.84 -3.76 12.58
N LYS A 112 -25.60 -4.14 12.95
CA LYS A 112 -25.37 -5.42 13.62
C LYS A 112 -26.19 -5.42 14.92
N ARG A 113 -27.00 -6.48 15.11
CA ARG A 113 -27.51 -6.83 16.44
C ARG A 113 -26.35 -7.24 17.33
#